data_AF-A0AAD5GTG6-F1
#
_entry.id   AF-A0AAD5GTG6-F1
#
_cell.length_a   1.000
_cell.length_b   1.000
_cell.length_c   1.000
_cell.angle_alpha   90.00
_cell.angle_beta   90.00
_cell.angle_gamma   90.00
#
_symmetry.space_group_name_H-M   'P 1'
#
loop_
_entity.id
_entity.type
_entity.pdbx_description
1 polymer ?
#
loop_
_entity_poly.entity_id
_entity_poly.type
_entity_poly.pdbx_seq_one_letter_code
_entity_poly.pdbx_strand_id
1 'polypeptide(L)'
;QEGWWSYEFCYNKKLRQIHVEDDKVVQEFILGEFDAEATAAYNRNLSDISTLKDPRSKDASQRYHAHQYTNGTTCDLTNTPRETEVRFVCSEPRAMISSITELSTCKYALTIQCPTLCKHPLFQEERPVWYTINCNPLPKDYKQPKLEDEVVHEHDIAMVTDKSPSSSVSEEYAT
;
A
#
# COMPACT_ATOMS: atom_id res chain seq x y z
N GLN A 1 19.66 -0.40 -18.08
CA GLN A 1 18.85 0.81 -17.82
C GLN A 1 19.59 1.94 -18.50
N GLU A 2 19.23 2.26 -19.73
CA GLU A 2 19.75 3.45 -20.42
C GLU A 2 18.54 4.32 -20.70
N GLY A 3 18.29 5.25 -19.78
CA GLY A 3 17.34 6.33 -19.96
C GLY A 3 18.11 7.62 -20.16
N TRP A 4 17.64 8.47 -21.06
CA TRP A 4 18.17 9.83 -21.25
C TRP A 4 18.19 10.63 -19.93
N TRP A 5 17.24 10.36 -19.03
CA TRP A 5 17.11 11.04 -17.75
C TRP A 5 17.62 10.22 -16.57
N SER A 6 18.37 10.90 -15.70
CA SER A 6 18.69 10.46 -14.34
C SER A 6 17.87 11.27 -13.33
N TYR A 7 17.61 10.69 -12.15
CA TYR A 7 16.79 11.31 -11.12
C TYR A 7 17.52 11.35 -9.79
N GLU A 8 17.48 12.50 -9.12
CA GLU A 8 18.04 12.69 -7.79
C GLU A 8 16.94 13.12 -6.83
N PHE A 9 16.74 12.33 -5.78
CA PHE A 9 15.81 12.63 -4.72
C PHE A 9 16.54 13.05 -3.45
N CYS A 10 16.32 14.29 -3.00
CA CYS A 10 16.79 14.78 -1.72
C CYS A 10 15.62 14.90 -0.74
N TYR A 11 15.59 14.04 0.26
CA TYR A 11 14.51 14.00 1.27
C TYR A 11 14.29 15.36 1.94
N ASN A 12 13.03 15.80 1.97
CA ASN A 12 12.58 17.11 2.49
C ASN A 12 13.25 18.32 1.83
N LYS A 13 13.77 18.16 0.62
CA LYS A 13 14.37 19.25 -0.17
C LYS A 13 13.72 19.33 -1.55
N LYS A 14 14.16 18.50 -2.50
CA LYS A 14 13.73 18.58 -3.89
C LYS A 14 13.94 17.26 -4.64
N LEU A 15 13.19 17.11 -5.72
CA LEU A 15 13.38 16.07 -6.73
C LEU A 15 13.92 16.72 -8.01
N ARG A 16 15.05 16.23 -8.51
CA ARG A 16 15.67 16.69 -9.75
C ARG A 16 15.61 15.61 -10.83
N GLN A 17 15.40 16.04 -12.05
CA GLN A 17 15.64 15.29 -13.28
C GLN A 17 16.84 15.91 -13.99
N ILE A 18 17.86 15.11 -14.27
CA ILE A 18 19.13 15.56 -14.84
C ILE A 18 19.53 14.70 -16.02
N HIS A 19 20.08 15.32 -17.06
CA HIS A 19 20.79 14.64 -18.14
C HIS A 19 22.29 14.91 -17.98
N VAL A 20 23.09 13.86 -18.05
CA VAL A 20 24.54 13.90 -17.80
C VAL A 20 25.26 13.39 -19.04
N GLU A 21 26.18 14.18 -19.56
CA GLU A 21 27.12 13.83 -20.63
C GLU A 21 28.54 14.15 -20.15
N ASP A 22 29.51 13.26 -20.37
CA ASP A 22 30.91 13.42 -19.95
C ASP A 22 31.07 13.86 -18.47
N ASP A 23 30.32 13.23 -17.56
CA ASP A 23 30.25 13.55 -16.12
C ASP A 23 29.81 14.99 -15.80
N LYS A 24 29.20 15.70 -16.75
CA LYS A 24 28.65 17.05 -16.58
C LYS A 24 27.13 17.04 -16.74
N VAL A 25 26.44 17.71 -15.82
CA VAL A 25 25.01 17.97 -15.95
C VAL A 25 24.80 18.98 -17.08
N VAL A 26 24.26 18.53 -18.20
CA VAL A 26 23.98 19.37 -19.38
C VAL A 26 22.54 19.90 -19.39
N GLN A 27 21.63 19.23 -18.69
CA GLN A 27 20.24 19.67 -18.54
C GLN A 27 19.72 19.30 -17.16
N GLU A 28 18.97 20.21 -16.54
CA GLU A 28 18.37 20.04 -15.22
C GLU A 28 16.93 20.57 -15.20
N PHE A 29 16.03 19.80 -14.59
CA PHE A 29 14.70 20.22 -14.22
C PHE A 29 14.40 19.86 -12.76
N ILE A 30 13.73 20.75 -12.05
CA ILE A 30 13.18 20.48 -10.72
C ILE A 30 11.76 19.96 -10.91
N LEU A 31 11.50 18.73 -10.47
CA LEU A 31 10.18 18.11 -10.54
C LEU A 31 9.30 18.45 -9.34
N GLY A 32 9.87 19.17 -8.37
CA GLY A 32 9.19 19.74 -7.21
C GLY A 32 10.16 19.92 -6.04
N GLU A 33 9.81 20.85 -5.15
CA GLU A 33 10.41 21.09 -3.85
C GLU A 33 9.45 20.62 -2.76
N PHE A 34 9.99 20.15 -1.63
CA PHE A 34 9.18 19.59 -0.58
C PHE A 34 8.23 20.64 0.01
N ASP A 35 6.93 20.34 -0.03
CA ASP A 35 5.87 21.21 0.47
C ASP A 35 5.28 20.61 1.74
N ALA A 36 5.70 21.14 2.89
CA ALA A 36 5.26 20.65 4.19
C ALA A 36 3.76 20.89 4.43
N GLU A 37 3.22 22.02 3.95
CA GLU A 37 1.81 22.36 4.13
C GLU A 37 0.92 21.48 3.25
N ALA A 38 1.25 21.35 1.97
CA ALA A 38 0.54 20.46 1.05
C ALA A 38 0.63 19.00 1.50
N THR A 39 1.79 18.56 1.99
CA THR A 39 1.98 17.22 2.56
C THR A 39 1.08 17.01 3.78
N ALA A 40 1.05 17.97 4.71
CA ALA A 40 0.19 17.87 5.89
C ALA A 40 -1.30 17.89 5.51
N ALA A 41 -1.71 18.74 4.57
CA ALA A 41 -3.09 18.81 4.08
C ALA A 41 -3.52 17.50 3.39
N TYR A 42 -2.66 16.95 2.53
CA TYR A 42 -2.90 15.67 1.86
C TYR A 42 -3.07 14.54 2.88
N ASN A 43 -2.15 14.44 3.85
CA ASN A 43 -2.20 13.38 4.86
C ASN A 43 -3.27 13.58 5.94
N ARG A 44 -3.78 14.79 6.18
CA ARG A 44 -4.92 15.03 7.08
C ARG A 44 -6.22 14.42 6.56
N ASN A 45 -6.43 14.46 5.25
CA ASN A 45 -7.63 13.95 4.61
C ASN A 45 -7.61 12.42 4.47
N LEU A 46 -6.46 11.79 4.72
CA LEU A 46 -6.24 10.36 4.60
C LEU A 46 -6.11 9.81 6.03
N SER A 47 -7.26 9.59 6.66
CA SER A 47 -7.38 9.30 8.10
C SER A 47 -6.60 8.06 8.55
N ASP A 48 -6.15 7.22 7.63
CA ASP A 48 -5.27 6.10 7.94
C ASP A 48 -4.31 5.85 6.78
N ILE A 49 -3.00 5.93 7.05
CA ILE A 49 -1.92 5.36 6.21
C ILE A 49 -2.24 3.90 5.81
N SER A 50 -3.08 3.25 6.63
CA SER A 50 -3.63 1.92 6.40
C SER A 50 -4.47 1.78 5.12
N THR A 51 -5.10 2.86 4.63
CA THR A 51 -6.04 2.79 3.49
C THR A 51 -5.42 3.10 2.14
N LEU A 52 -4.20 3.64 2.10
CA LEU A 52 -3.52 4.00 0.86
C LEU A 52 -2.87 2.79 0.21
N LYS A 53 -3.70 1.99 -0.47
CA LYS A 53 -3.24 1.02 -1.46
C LYS A 53 -2.87 1.80 -2.72
N ASP A 54 -1.66 1.60 -3.24
CA ASP A 54 -1.35 2.12 -4.56
C ASP A 54 -2.22 1.35 -5.59
N PRO A 55 -3.16 1.99 -6.30
CA PRO A 55 -3.99 1.31 -7.29
C PRO A 55 -3.19 0.66 -8.43
N ARG A 56 -1.92 1.06 -8.58
CA ARG A 56 -0.99 0.56 -9.59
C ARG A 56 0.00 -0.48 -9.04
N SER A 57 0.00 -0.73 -7.73
CA SER A 57 0.80 -1.83 -7.18
C SER A 57 0.19 -3.17 -7.57
N LYS A 58 1.05 -4.11 -7.95
CA LYS A 58 0.65 -5.51 -8.16
C LYS A 58 0.30 -6.19 -6.83
N ASP A 59 0.75 -5.60 -5.73
CA ASP A 59 0.47 -6.06 -4.39
C ASP A 59 -0.58 -5.15 -3.74
N ALA A 60 -1.81 -5.63 -3.72
CA ALA A 60 -2.94 -4.95 -3.10
C ALA A 60 -2.81 -4.80 -1.57
N SER A 61 -1.77 -5.36 -0.95
CA SER A 61 -1.45 -5.19 0.47
C SER A 61 -0.41 -4.09 0.73
N GLN A 62 0.29 -3.61 -0.32
CA GLN A 62 1.38 -2.65 -0.17
C GLN A 62 0.85 -1.23 0.09
N ARG A 63 1.11 -0.75 1.30
CA ARG A 63 0.76 0.60 1.79
C ARG A 63 1.88 1.59 1.53
N TYR A 64 1.55 2.87 1.36
CA TYR A 64 2.55 3.93 1.17
C TYR A 64 2.29 5.18 2.02
N HIS A 65 3.37 5.91 2.34
CA HIS A 65 3.31 7.27 2.88
C HIS A 65 3.55 8.27 1.76
N ALA A 66 2.77 9.35 1.69
CA ALA A 66 2.89 10.33 0.61
C ALA A 66 3.48 11.66 1.11
N HIS A 67 4.45 12.19 0.37
CA HIS A 67 4.87 13.58 0.44
C HIS A 67 4.53 14.29 -0.85
N GLN A 68 4.11 15.54 -0.75
CA GLN A 68 3.84 16.41 -1.89
C GLN A 68 5.05 17.30 -2.15
N TYR A 69 5.51 17.30 -3.40
CA TYR A 69 6.57 18.17 -3.88
C TYR A 69 6.00 19.10 -4.96
N THR A 70 5.97 20.39 -4.70
CA THR A 70 5.33 21.42 -5.54
C THR A 70 6.36 22.43 -6.02
N ASN A 71 5.96 23.47 -6.77
CA ASN A 71 6.85 24.58 -7.15
C ASN A 71 8.13 24.16 -7.91
N GLY A 72 8.05 23.11 -8.74
CA GLY A 72 9.16 22.72 -9.62
C GLY A 72 9.38 23.71 -10.77
N THR A 73 10.33 23.39 -11.65
CA THR A 73 10.60 24.18 -12.85
C THR A 73 9.34 24.31 -13.70
N THR A 74 9.02 25.52 -14.17
CA THR A 74 7.84 25.78 -15.01
C THR A 74 7.82 24.89 -16.24
N CYS A 75 6.70 24.22 -16.44
CA CYS A 75 6.43 23.39 -17.61
C CYS A 75 6.18 24.29 -18.83
N ASP A 76 6.88 24.02 -19.92
CA ASP A 76 6.73 24.70 -21.22
C ASP A 76 5.39 24.38 -21.89
N LEU A 77 4.86 23.17 -21.68
CA LEU A 77 3.60 22.73 -22.27
C LEU A 77 2.35 23.26 -21.56
N THR A 78 2.38 23.33 -20.22
CA THR A 78 1.21 23.74 -19.41
C THR A 78 1.34 25.12 -18.81
N ASN A 79 2.54 25.73 -18.83
CA ASN A 79 2.88 26.95 -18.12
C ASN A 79 2.64 26.89 -16.59
N THR A 80 2.55 25.69 -16.02
CA THR A 80 2.44 25.49 -14.56
C THR A 80 3.73 24.90 -13.99
N PRO A 81 4.08 25.17 -12.73
CA PRO A 81 5.19 24.48 -12.06
C PRO A 81 4.99 22.96 -12.10
N ARG A 82 6.09 22.22 -12.31
CA ARG A 82 6.08 20.75 -12.17
C ARG A 82 5.80 20.37 -10.72
N GLU A 83 5.09 19.28 -10.52
CA GLU A 83 4.78 18.73 -9.20
C GLU A 83 4.93 17.21 -9.17
N THR A 84 5.26 16.67 -8.00
CA THR A 84 5.46 15.24 -7.79
C THR A 84 4.85 14.77 -6.47
N GLU A 85 4.08 13.68 -6.53
CA GLU A 85 3.73 12.88 -5.35
C GLU A 85 4.82 11.84 -5.11
N VAL A 86 5.50 11.93 -3.97
CA VAL A 86 6.53 10.96 -3.57
C VAL A 86 5.93 9.96 -2.60
N ARG A 87 5.91 8.69 -3.00
CA ARG A 87 5.33 7.55 -2.28
C ARG A 87 6.45 6.72 -1.66
N PHE A 88 6.47 6.63 -0.34
CA PHE A 88 7.39 5.75 0.39
C PHE A 88 6.69 4.43 0.71
N VAL A 89 7.27 3.32 0.24
CA VAL A 89 6.76 1.97 0.47
C VAL A 89 7.73 1.15 1.32
N CYS A 90 7.23 0.24 2.13
CA CYS A 90 8.08 -0.78 2.76
C CYS A 90 8.67 -1.69 1.67
N SER A 91 9.99 -1.81 1.65
CA SER A 91 10.73 -2.78 0.84
C SER A 91 12.19 -2.86 1.30
N GLU A 92 12.75 -4.05 1.29
CA GLU A 92 14.14 -4.38 1.67
C GLU A 92 14.98 -4.71 0.42
N PRO A 93 16.33 -4.56 0.45
CA PRO A 93 17.18 -4.31 1.62
C PRO A 93 17.63 -2.85 1.79
N ARG A 94 17.51 -2.00 0.77
CA ARG A 94 18.07 -0.64 0.79
C ARG A 94 17.08 0.40 0.30
N ALA A 95 17.27 1.65 0.75
CA ALA A 95 16.48 2.75 0.25
C ALA A 95 16.88 3.11 -1.19
N MET A 96 15.91 3.15 -2.11
CA MET A 96 16.15 3.52 -3.50
C MET A 96 14.87 3.98 -4.22
N ILE A 97 15.04 4.77 -5.28
CA ILE A 97 13.98 5.06 -6.23
C ILE A 97 13.63 3.76 -6.97
N SER A 98 12.40 3.30 -6.82
CA SER A 98 11.88 2.10 -7.49
C SER A 98 11.27 2.43 -8.84
N SER A 99 10.52 3.53 -8.93
CA SER A 99 9.88 3.96 -10.17
C SER A 99 9.61 5.44 -10.16
N ILE A 100 9.59 6.02 -11.35
CA ILE A 100 9.03 7.35 -11.60
C ILE A 100 8.09 7.24 -12.80
N THR A 101 6.95 7.91 -12.73
CA THR A 101 5.95 7.89 -13.80
C THR A 101 5.31 9.26 -13.92
N GLU A 102 5.17 9.74 -15.14
CA GLU A 102 4.40 10.94 -15.44
C GLU A 102 2.91 10.57 -15.52
N LEU A 103 2.12 11.04 -14.56
CA LEU A 103 0.68 10.76 -14.43
C LEU A 103 -0.14 11.55 -15.45
N SER A 104 0.30 12.77 -15.69
CA SER A 104 -0.19 13.70 -16.71
C SER A 104 0.94 14.68 -17.00
N THR A 105 0.84 15.46 -18.08
CA THR A 105 1.87 16.43 -18.46
C THR A 105 2.37 17.24 -17.27
N CYS A 106 3.67 17.12 -16.97
CA CYS A 106 4.37 17.83 -15.88
C CYS A 106 3.91 17.50 -14.44
N LYS A 107 3.18 16.39 -14.24
CA LYS A 107 2.82 15.85 -12.93
C LYS A 107 3.33 14.42 -12.78
N TYR A 108 4.10 14.17 -11.74
CA TYR A 108 4.81 12.90 -11.56
C TYR A 108 4.37 12.15 -10.31
N ALA A 109 4.57 10.83 -10.31
CA ALA A 109 4.58 10.00 -9.11
C ALA A 109 5.93 9.29 -9.02
N LEU A 110 6.59 9.41 -7.87
CA LEU A 110 7.87 8.76 -7.56
C LEU A 110 7.65 7.76 -6.44
N THR A 111 8.04 6.50 -6.63
CA THR A 111 8.01 5.49 -5.57
C THR A 111 9.41 5.23 -5.03
N ILE A 112 9.56 5.34 -3.72
CA ILE A 112 10.79 5.10 -2.98
C ILE A 112 10.59 3.90 -2.08
N GLN A 113 11.46 2.91 -2.24
CA GLN A 113 11.57 1.77 -1.32
C GLN A 113 12.29 2.22 -0.06
N CYS A 114 11.73 1.91 1.11
CA CYS A 114 12.27 2.28 2.41
C CYS A 114 12.23 1.10 3.40
N PRO A 115 13.38 0.47 3.72
CA PRO A 115 13.44 -0.64 4.68
C PRO A 115 12.98 -0.25 6.08
N THR A 116 13.18 1.01 6.47
CA THR A 116 12.78 1.53 7.79
C THR A 116 11.26 1.53 7.99
N LEU A 117 10.47 1.65 6.91
CA LEU A 117 9.01 1.59 7.00
C LEU A 117 8.51 0.20 7.36
N CYS A 118 9.22 -0.86 6.98
CA CYS A 118 8.82 -2.25 7.27
C CYS A 118 8.74 -2.57 8.78
N LYS A 119 9.43 -1.77 9.62
CA LYS A 119 9.36 -1.89 11.08
C LYS A 119 8.11 -1.24 11.68
N HIS A 120 7.44 -0.39 10.92
CA HIS A 120 6.26 0.32 11.37
C HIS A 120 5.01 -0.55 11.15
N PRO A 121 4.15 -0.79 12.16
CA PRO A 121 3.01 -1.70 12.07
C PRO A 121 2.08 -1.42 10.89
N LEU A 122 1.86 -0.13 10.55
CA LEU A 122 0.99 0.28 9.43
C LEU A 122 1.53 -0.07 8.03
N PHE A 123 2.80 -0.47 7.92
CA PHE A 123 3.47 -0.82 6.66
C PHE A 123 3.90 -2.28 6.60
N GLN A 124 3.60 -3.05 7.65
CA GLN A 124 3.72 -4.50 7.59
C GLN A 124 2.58 -5.01 6.70
N GLU A 125 2.93 -5.74 5.65
CA GLU A 125 1.95 -6.41 4.81
C GLU A 125 1.02 -7.23 5.71
N GLU A 126 -0.29 -7.03 5.54
CA GLU A 126 -1.28 -7.94 6.11
C GLU A 126 -1.03 -9.30 5.48
N ARG A 127 -0.29 -10.16 6.19
CA ARG A 127 -0.09 -11.53 5.72
C ARG A 127 -1.48 -12.12 5.53
N PRO A 128 -1.81 -12.64 4.32
CA PRO A 128 -3.10 -13.25 4.11
C PRO A 128 -3.27 -14.35 5.15
N VAL A 129 -4.32 -14.23 5.95
CA VAL A 129 -4.65 -15.25 6.94
C VAL A 129 -5.06 -16.48 6.15
N TRP A 130 -4.15 -17.45 6.04
CA TRP A 130 -4.45 -18.71 5.39
C TRP A 130 -5.23 -19.56 6.40
N TYR A 131 -6.44 -19.97 6.02
CA TYR A 131 -7.22 -20.91 6.79
C TYR A 131 -7.04 -22.30 6.18
N THR A 132 -6.60 -23.27 6.99
CA THR A 132 -6.55 -24.66 6.54
C THR A 132 -7.96 -25.23 6.51
N ILE A 133 -8.47 -25.48 5.31
CA ILE A 133 -9.69 -26.25 5.12
C ILE A 133 -9.31 -27.72 5.01
N ASN A 134 -9.64 -28.50 6.04
CA ASN A 134 -9.45 -29.94 6.01
C ASN A 134 -10.59 -30.58 5.22
N CYS A 135 -10.31 -30.96 3.98
CA CYS A 135 -11.24 -31.73 3.15
C CYS A 135 -11.14 -33.21 3.51
N ASN A 136 -12.25 -33.80 3.96
CA ASN A 136 -12.37 -35.24 4.13
C ASN A 136 -13.10 -35.84 2.93
N PRO A 137 -12.68 -37.01 2.43
CA PRO A 137 -13.41 -37.69 1.35
C PRO A 137 -14.83 -38.01 1.81
N LEU A 138 -15.80 -37.69 0.97
CA LEU A 138 -17.18 -38.06 1.23
C LEU A 138 -17.35 -39.58 1.08
N PRO A 139 -18.09 -40.24 1.98
CA PRO A 139 -18.53 -41.61 1.80
C PRO A 139 -19.24 -41.79 0.44
N LYS A 140 -19.11 -42.97 -0.18
CA LYS A 140 -19.72 -43.24 -1.51
C LYS A 140 -21.24 -43.13 -1.51
N ASP A 141 -21.86 -43.21 -0.35
CA ASP A 141 -23.29 -43.13 -0.07
C ASP A 141 -23.75 -41.75 0.41
N TYR A 142 -22.88 -40.74 0.38
CA TYR A 142 -23.22 -39.38 0.78
C TYR A 142 -24.31 -38.79 -0.12
N LYS A 143 -25.49 -38.54 0.45
CA LYS A 143 -26.58 -37.80 -0.21
C LYS A 143 -26.44 -36.33 0.16
N GLN A 144 -26.28 -35.46 -0.84
CA GLN A 144 -26.32 -34.03 -0.60
C GLN A 144 -27.67 -33.64 0.01
N PRO A 145 -27.70 -32.88 1.12
CA PRO A 145 -28.93 -32.28 1.60
C PRO A 145 -29.49 -31.36 0.51
N LYS A 146 -30.78 -31.49 0.20
CA LYS A 146 -31.47 -30.47 -0.59
C LYS A 146 -31.64 -29.25 0.31
N LEU A 147 -30.89 -28.19 0.02
CA LEU A 147 -31.20 -26.87 0.55
C LEU A 147 -32.50 -26.44 -0.12
N GLU A 148 -33.55 -26.35 0.69
CA GLU A 148 -34.79 -25.68 0.28
C GLU A 148 -34.48 -24.18 0.26
N ASP A 149 -34.84 -23.51 -0.83
CA ASP A 149 -34.60 -22.08 -1.05
C ASP A 149 -35.41 -21.24 -0.05
N GLU A 150 -34.98 -21.20 1.21
CA GLU A 150 -35.43 -20.19 2.17
C GLU A 150 -34.42 -19.04 2.21
N VAL A 151 -34.96 -17.86 1.87
CA VAL A 151 -34.32 -16.55 1.76
C VAL A 151 -33.25 -16.32 2.84
N VAL A 152 -32.01 -16.15 2.40
CA VAL A 152 -30.86 -15.77 3.23
C VAL A 152 -31.09 -14.35 3.76
N HIS A 153 -31.54 -14.22 5.00
CA HIS A 153 -31.23 -13.03 5.78
C HIS A 153 -29.77 -13.14 6.23
N GLU A 154 -28.96 -12.19 5.76
CA GLU A 154 -27.57 -11.92 6.09
C GLU A 154 -27.29 -12.14 7.59
N HIS A 155 -26.83 -13.35 7.93
CA HIS A 155 -26.24 -13.63 9.24
C HIS A 155 -24.76 -13.85 9.00
N ASP A 156 -23.96 -12.99 9.60
CA ASP A 156 -22.51 -13.08 9.60
C ASP A 156 -22.02 -14.48 9.99
N ILE A 157 -21.06 -14.99 9.24
CA ILE A 157 -20.42 -16.28 9.50
C ILE A 157 -19.63 -16.16 10.80
N ALA A 158 -20.18 -16.67 11.91
CA ALA A 158 -19.50 -16.74 13.18
C ALA A 158 -18.51 -17.92 13.23
N MET A 159 -17.23 -17.64 13.50
CA MET A 159 -16.19 -18.65 13.71
C MET A 159 -16.34 -19.33 15.08
N VAL A 160 -16.17 -20.65 15.13
CA VAL A 160 -16.32 -21.51 16.35
C VAL A 160 -15.11 -21.41 17.29
N THR A 161 -14.61 -20.20 17.58
CA THR A 161 -13.51 -20.04 18.55
C THR A 161 -13.94 -19.53 19.92
N ASP A 162 -15.21 -19.18 20.12
CA ASP A 162 -15.72 -18.67 21.41
C ASP A 162 -16.61 -19.66 22.16
N LYS A 163 -16.09 -20.85 22.50
CA LYS A 163 -16.59 -21.61 23.66
C LYS A 163 -15.45 -22.31 24.39
N SER A 164 -14.96 -21.68 25.44
CA SER A 164 -14.19 -22.33 26.51
C SER A 164 -15.08 -23.29 27.31
N PRO A 165 -14.52 -24.38 27.89
CA PRO A 165 -15.30 -25.46 28.45
C PRO A 165 -15.75 -25.12 29.88
N SER A 166 -17.05 -24.91 30.10
CA SER A 166 -17.62 -24.88 31.44
C SER A 166 -17.96 -26.30 31.89
N SER A 167 -17.13 -26.84 32.77
CA SER A 167 -17.45 -27.98 33.63
C SER A 167 -18.57 -27.61 34.61
N SER A 168 -19.62 -28.41 34.69
CA SER A 168 -20.47 -28.46 35.89
C SER A 168 -20.89 -29.90 36.17
N VAL A 169 -20.36 -30.38 37.29
CA VAL A 169 -20.66 -31.60 38.04
C VAL A 169 -22.16 -31.67 38.35
N SER A 170 -22.76 -32.87 38.24
CA SER A 170 -24.05 -33.16 38.87
C SER A 170 -23.88 -34.35 39.82
N GLU A 171 -23.88 -34.05 41.13
CA GLU A 171 -24.06 -35.01 42.21
C GLU A 171 -25.54 -35.40 42.37
N GLU A 172 -25.72 -36.71 42.58
CA GLU A 172 -26.71 -37.44 43.39
C GLU A 172 -28.15 -36.93 43.53
N TYR A 173 -29.10 -37.83 43.20
CA TYR A 173 -30.08 -38.36 44.17
C TYR A 173 -30.52 -39.77 43.75
N ALA A 174 -30.33 -40.75 44.62
CA ALA A 174 -31.10 -42.00 44.62
C ALA A 174 -31.30 -42.44 46.09
N THR A 175 -32.57 -42.47 46.51
CA THR A 175 -33.11 -43.15 47.70
C THR A 175 -32.83 -44.64 47.70
#